data_AF-A0A7C3JAV1-F1
#
_entry.id   AF-A0A7C3JAV1-F1
#
_cell.length_a   1.000
_cell.length_b   1.000
_cell.length_c   1.000
_cell.angle_alpha   90.00
_cell.angle_beta   90.00
_cell.angle_gamma   90.00
#
_symmetry.space_group_name_H-M   'P 1'
#
loop_
_entity.id
_entity.type
_entity.pdbx_description
1 polymer ?
#
loop_
_entity_poly.entity_id
_entity_poly.type
_entity_poly.pdbx_seq_one_letter_code
_entity_poly.pdbx_strand_id
1 'polypeptide(L)' 'ANDHGPTWSPDGQMLVFYSNREGNWDIFTTTLDGQTVINLTQTPTRDEQTPAWRP' A
#
# COMPACT_ATOMS: atom_id res chain seq x y z
N ALA A 1 -3.65 11.75 6.20
CA ALA A 1 -3.83 10.40 5.64
C ALA A 1 -3.69 9.39 6.77
N ASN A 2 -4.44 8.30 6.70
CA ASN A 2 -4.34 7.14 7.58
C ASN A 2 -3.76 5.97 6.78
N ASP A 3 -2.85 5.21 7.39
CA ASP A 3 -2.18 4.07 6.76
C ASP A 3 -2.40 2.82 7.61
N HIS A 4 -2.82 1.72 6.99
CA HIS A 4 -3.24 0.50 7.68
C HIS A 4 -2.85 -0.79 6.96
N GLY A 5 -2.92 -1.91 7.70
CA GLY A 5 -2.67 -3.27 7.22
C GLY A 5 -1.38 -3.45 6.42
N PRO A 6 -0.21 -3.07 6.98
CA PRO A 6 1.05 -3.32 6.29
C PRO A 6 1.32 -4.83 6.20
N THR A 7 1.87 -5.26 5.07
CA THR A 7 2.45 -6.60 4.91
C THR A 7 3.76 -6.54 4.14
N TRP A 8 4.69 -7.39 4.57
CA TRP A 8 6.04 -7.49 4.02
C TRP A 8 6.05 -8.26 2.71
N SER A 9 6.87 -7.80 1.76
CA SER A 9 7.22 -8.58 0.58
C SER A 9 8.01 -9.84 0.97
N PRO A 10 7.98 -10.91 0.16
CA PRO A 10 8.68 -12.16 0.48
C PRO A 10 10.20 -12.00 0.65
N ASP A 11 10.80 -11.05 -0.07
CA ASP A 11 12.22 -10.70 0.03
C ASP A 11 12.54 -9.72 1.19
N GLY A 12 11.53 -9.24 1.90
CA GLY A 12 11.64 -8.31 3.01
C GLY A 12 12.06 -6.89 2.62
N GLN A 13 12.10 -6.52 1.33
CA GLN A 13 12.58 -5.21 0.88
C GLN A 13 11.49 -4.14 0.76
N MET A 14 10.22 -4.56 0.76
CA MET A 14 9.08 -3.67 0.55
C MET A 14 7.96 -3.95 1.54
N LEU A 15 7.15 -2.92 1.74
CA LEU A 15 5.87 -3.00 2.46
C LEU A 15 4.76 -2.63 1.49
N VAL A 16 3.67 -3.39 1.52
CA VAL A 16 2.40 -2.96 0.92
C VAL A 16 1.42 -2.65 2.04
N PHE A 17 0.63 -1.61 1.91
CA PHE A 17 -0.34 -1.13 2.90
C PHE A 17 -1.48 -0.44 2.18
N TYR A 18 -2.58 -0.14 2.87
CA TYR A 18 -3.65 0.67 2.28
C TYR A 18 -3.73 2.04 2.95
N SER A 19 -4.01 3.07 2.15
CA SER A 19 -3.99 4.47 2.57
C SER A 19 -5.11 5.28 1.93
N ASN A 20 -5.65 6.25 2.67
CA ASN A 20 -6.63 7.20 2.16
C ASN A 20 -6.02 8.55 1.72
N ARG A 21 -4.71 8.57 1.45
CA ARG A 21 -3.96 9.82 1.15
C ARG A 21 -4.39 10.54 -0.12
N GLU A 22 -5.06 9.85 -1.03
CA GLU A 22 -5.53 10.40 -2.33
C GLU A 22 -7.07 10.55 -2.41
N GLY A 23 -7.79 10.38 -1.30
CA GLY A 23 -9.23 10.67 -1.20
C GLY A 23 -10.13 9.46 -0.94
N ASN A 24 -9.73 8.29 -1.39
CA ASN A 24 -10.31 6.97 -1.07
C ASN A 24 -9.21 6.01 -0.65
N TRP A 25 -9.58 4.85 -0.10
CA TRP A 25 -8.59 3.84 0.28
C TRP A 25 -8.04 3.15 -0.96
N ASP A 26 -6.73 3.28 -1.18
CA ASP A 26 -6.00 2.60 -2.25
C ASP A 26 -4.88 1.74 -1.65
N ILE A 27 -4.35 0.79 -2.42
CA ILE A 27 -3.18 0.00 -2.04
C ILE A 27 -1.91 0.71 -2.48
N PHE A 28 -1.00 0.92 -1.54
CA PHE A 28 0.31 1.52 -1.76
C PHE A 28 1.42 0.54 -1.45
N THR A 29 2.54 0.68 -2.14
CA THR A 29 3.80 0.01 -1.80
C THR A 29 4.89 1.02 -1.46
N THR A 30 5.82 0.65 -0.59
CA THR A 30 6.97 1.46 -0.23
C THR A 30 8.22 0.64 0.05
N THR A 31 9.39 1.24 -0.20
CA THR A 31 10.69 0.72 0.23
C THR A 31 10.86 0.91 1.74
N LEU A 32 11.72 0.11 2.39
CA LEU A 32 11.91 0.20 3.86
C LEU A 32 12.45 1.55 4.35
N ASP A 33 13.18 2.25 3.49
CA ASP A 33 13.67 3.59 3.76
C ASP A 33 12.60 4.68 3.55
N GLY A 34 11.40 4.31 3.08
CA GLY A 34 10.29 5.21 2.81
C GLY A 34 10.51 6.16 1.63
N GLN A 35 11.63 6.04 0.90
CA GLN A 35 11.99 6.98 -0.17
C GLN A 35 11.12 6.80 -1.41
N THR A 36 10.61 5.59 -1.64
CA THR A 36 9.70 5.29 -2.75
C THR A 36 8.34 4.96 -2.18
N VAL A 37 7.29 5.65 -2.64
CA VAL A 37 5.90 5.30 -2.38
C VAL A 37 5.13 5.32 -3.69
N ILE A 38 4.40 4.25 -4.01
CA ILE A 38 3.67 4.10 -5.27
C ILE A 38 2.23 3.65 -4.96
N ASN A 39 1.24 4.33 -5.55
CA ASN A 39 -0.15 3.89 -5.57
C ASN A 39 -0.33 2.78 -6.63
N LEU A 40 -0.69 1.58 -6.20
CA LEU A 40 -0.84 0.39 -7.06
C LEU A 40 -2.23 0.24 -7.67
N THR A 41 -3.29 0.80 -7.07
CA THR A 41 -4.68 0.58 -7.50
C THR A 41 -5.29 1.79 -8.19
N GLN A 42 -4.99 3.00 -7.72
CA GLN A 42 -5.39 4.28 -8.33
C GLN A 42 -6.87 4.32 -8.69
N THR A 43 -7.74 3.79 -7.83
CA THR A 43 -9.17 3.83 -8.09
C THR A 43 -9.75 5.08 -7.43
N PRO A 44 -10.68 5.81 -8.05
CA PRO A 44 -11.18 7.07 -7.47
C PRO A 44 -12.38 6.90 -6.53
N THR A 45 -13.05 5.75 -6.53
CA THR A 45 -14.34 5.55 -5.84
C THR A 45 -14.45 4.23 -5.10
N ARG A 46 -13.46 3.36 -5.23
CA ARG A 46 -13.45 2.07 -4.57
C ARG A 46 -12.49 2.14 -3.39
N ASP A 47 -12.90 1.55 -2.28
CA ASP A 47 -12.03 1.38 -1.14
C ASP A 47 -11.36 0.00 -1.24
N GLU A 48 -10.04 0.00 -1.35
CA GLU A 48 -9.20 -1.18 -1.26
C GLU A 48 -8.60 -1.36 0.13
N GLN A 49 -8.64 -2.60 0.62
CA GLN A 49 -8.16 -2.99 1.94
C GLN A 49 -7.52 -4.38 1.88
N THR A 50 -6.90 -4.80 2.97
CA THR A 50 -6.34 -6.16 3.14
C THR A 50 -5.34 -6.55 2.05
N PRO A 51 -4.32 -5.73 1.77
CA PRO A 51 -3.32 -6.11 0.79
C PRO A 51 -2.55 -7.36 1.28
N ALA A 52 -2.10 -8.17 0.33
CA ALA A 52 -1.33 -9.38 0.59
C ALA A 52 -0.31 -9.59 -0.52
N TRP A 53 0.91 -9.98 -0.15
CA TRP A 53 1.89 -10.49 -1.11
C TRP A 53 1.61 -11.96 -1.42
N ARG A 54 1.88 -12.36 -2.66
CA ARG A 54 1.97 -13.77 -3.04
C ARG A 54 3.44 -14.08 -3.34
N PRO A 55 3.97 -15.22 -2.85
CA PRO A 55 5.27 -15.73 -3.27
C PRO A 55 5.34 -15.97 -4.77
#